data_AF-J7IW37-F1
#
_entry.id   AF-J7IW37-F1
#
_cell.length_a   1.000
_cell.length_b   1.000
_cell.length_c   1.000
_cell.angle_alpha   90.00
_cell.angle_beta   90.00
_cell.angle_gamma   90.00
#
_symmetry.space_group_name_H-M   'P 1'
#
loop_
_entity.id
_entity.type
_entity.pdbx_description
1 polymer ?
#
loop_
_entity_poly.entity_id
_entity_poly.type
_entity_poly.pdbx_seq_one_letter_code
_entity_poly.pdbx_strand_id
1 'polypeptide(L)'
;MSQIITGIEIKDIAYMITALVALLTFVKVVREYILQGKQKRVELLEKYRKRFHEAEYVKSITPYIEDDDECLMELPRIDKYYYLGFFEEVAVLLNSKVIKKETVHYFFGYYAIKTWESKNFWGDINRESLYWSEFKRFAQSMKEYEQRRRNRCFIRNLKHIRMNPFEFFMENKKIKV
;
A
#
# COMPACT_ATOMS: atom_id res chain seq x y z
N MET A 1 62.68 29.38 8.08
CA MET A 1 61.33 28.78 8.12
C MET A 1 61.04 28.04 6.80
N SER A 2 61.78 26.97 6.49
CA SER A 2 61.65 26.24 5.20
C SER A 2 61.98 24.75 5.33
N GLN A 3 61.77 24.13 6.50
CA GLN A 3 62.05 22.69 6.71
C GLN A 3 60.92 21.91 7.40
N ILE A 4 59.71 22.48 7.50
CA ILE A 4 58.58 21.78 8.14
C ILE A 4 57.79 20.90 7.13
N ILE A 5 58.11 20.93 5.84
CA ILE A 5 57.28 20.28 4.77
C ILE A 5 57.94 19.03 4.16
N THR A 6 58.97 18.42 4.77
CA THR A 6 59.60 17.19 4.23
C THR A 6 59.54 16.03 5.22
N GLY A 7 58.32 15.55 5.52
CA GLY A 7 58.11 14.43 6.43
C GLY A 7 56.86 13.59 6.18
N ILE A 8 56.18 13.76 5.03
CA ILE A 8 55.12 12.84 4.61
C ILE A 8 55.76 11.88 3.60
N GLU A 9 55.87 10.59 3.96
CA GLU A 9 56.32 9.59 3.00
C GLU A 9 55.28 9.48 1.87
N ILE A 10 55.73 9.36 0.62
CA ILE A 10 54.84 9.21 -0.55
C ILE A 10 53.80 8.08 -0.36
N LYS A 11 54.15 7.07 0.45
CA LYS A 11 53.28 5.97 0.85
C LYS A 11 52.07 6.43 1.66
N ASP A 12 52.24 7.38 2.58
CA ASP A 12 51.15 7.91 3.40
C ASP A 12 50.13 8.67 2.54
N ILE A 13 50.61 9.43 1.56
CA ILE A 13 49.75 10.10 0.57
C ILE A 13 48.98 9.06 -0.24
N ALA A 14 49.64 7.98 -0.69
CA ALA A 14 48.99 6.91 -1.44
C ALA A 14 47.92 6.18 -0.60
N TYR A 15 48.17 5.92 0.68
CA TYR A 15 47.18 5.33 1.59
C TYR A 15 45.98 6.25 1.80
N MET A 16 46.22 7.55 2.00
CA MET A 16 45.14 8.53 2.12
C MET A 16 44.26 8.60 0.86
N ILE A 17 44.88 8.63 -0.32
CA ILE A 17 44.14 8.64 -1.59
C ILE A 17 43.34 7.34 -1.74
N THR A 18 43.95 6.20 -1.48
CA THR A 18 43.28 4.88 -1.59
C THR A 18 42.10 4.78 -0.64
N ALA A 19 42.26 5.21 0.62
CA ALA A 19 41.20 5.24 1.62
C ALA A 19 40.05 6.18 1.19
N LEU A 20 40.39 7.34 0.63
CA LEU A 20 39.40 8.30 0.13
C LEU A 20 38.60 7.72 -1.05
N VAL A 21 39.27 7.09 -2.02
CA VAL A 21 38.62 6.46 -3.17
C VAL A 21 37.73 5.29 -2.72
N ALA A 22 38.19 4.47 -1.78
CA ALA A 22 37.40 3.38 -1.21
C ALA A 22 36.14 3.91 -0.51
N LEU A 23 36.26 4.97 0.29
CA LEU A 23 35.12 5.59 0.97
C LEU A 23 34.09 6.15 -0.02
N LEU A 24 34.53 6.88 -1.04
CA LEU A 24 33.65 7.42 -2.07
C LEU A 24 32.93 6.32 -2.85
N THR A 25 33.65 5.23 -3.17
CA THR A 25 33.07 4.06 -3.84
C THR A 25 32.02 3.39 -2.95
N PHE A 26 32.30 3.21 -1.66
CA PHE A 26 31.36 2.63 -0.71
C PHE A 26 30.08 3.46 -0.60
N VAL A 27 30.19 4.79 -0.48
CA VAL A 27 29.03 5.70 -0.45
C VAL A 27 28.19 5.57 -1.72
N LYS A 28 28.84 5.48 -2.90
CA LYS A 28 28.15 5.29 -4.18
C LYS A 28 27.38 3.97 -4.20
N VAL A 29 28.00 2.87 -3.77
CA VAL A 29 27.37 1.55 -3.70
C VAL A 29 26.15 1.56 -2.78
N VAL A 30 26.24 2.18 -1.59
CA VAL A 30 25.11 2.29 -0.67
C VAL A 30 23.96 3.08 -1.28
N ARG A 31 24.24 4.20 -1.97
CA ARG A 31 23.21 5.00 -2.65
C ARG A 31 22.54 4.22 -3.77
N GLU A 32 23.31 3.52 -4.59
CA GLU A 32 22.82 2.68 -5.68
C GLU A 32 21.90 1.57 -5.15
N TYR A 33 22.30 0.91 -4.05
CA TYR A 33 21.50 -0.12 -3.39
C TYR A 33 20.14 0.40 -2.93
N ILE A 34 20.08 1.61 -2.37
CA ILE A 34 18.83 2.25 -1.96
C ILE A 34 17.94 2.57 -3.18
N LEU A 35 18.53 3.03 -4.28
CA LEU A 35 17.81 3.33 -5.52
C LEU A 35 17.22 2.06 -6.15
N GLN A 36 18.00 0.97 -6.21
CA GLN A 36 17.52 -0.34 -6.66
C GLN A 36 16.36 -0.86 -5.81
N GLY A 37 16.41 -0.64 -4.49
CA GLY A 37 15.30 -0.99 -3.61
C GLY A 37 14.00 -0.25 -3.95
N LYS A 38 14.08 1.02 -4.40
CA LYS A 38 12.91 1.77 -4.86
C LYS A 38 12.38 1.26 -6.19
N GLN A 39 13.27 0.97 -7.15
CA GLN A 39 12.89 0.43 -8.46
C GLN A 39 12.16 -0.91 -8.32
N LYS A 40 12.71 -1.85 -7.53
CA LYS A 40 12.09 -3.16 -7.27
C LYS A 40 10.67 -3.05 -6.69
N ARG A 41 10.41 -2.05 -5.83
CA ARG A 41 9.06 -1.82 -5.27
C ARG A 41 8.09 -1.33 -6.34
N VAL A 42 8.55 -0.49 -7.26
CA VAL A 42 7.74 0.00 -8.39
C VAL A 42 7.45 -1.13 -9.36
N GLU A 43 8.44 -1.94 -9.72
CA GLU A 43 8.29 -3.12 -10.58
C GLU A 43 7.30 -4.13 -9.99
N LEU A 44 7.41 -4.39 -8.68
CA LEU A 44 6.48 -5.29 -8.00
C LEU A 44 5.05 -4.76 -8.03
N LEU A 45 4.86 -3.47 -7.73
CA LEU A 45 3.55 -2.84 -7.80
C LEU A 45 2.97 -2.90 -9.22
N GLU A 46 3.79 -2.63 -10.25
CA GLU A 46 3.38 -2.70 -11.63
C GLU A 46 2.96 -4.13 -12.01
N LYS A 47 3.72 -5.14 -11.59
CA LYS A 47 3.36 -6.56 -11.78
C LYS A 47 1.99 -6.88 -11.19
N TYR A 48 1.73 -6.50 -9.95
CA TYR A 48 0.44 -6.77 -9.30
C TYR A 48 -0.71 -5.97 -9.92
N ARG A 49 -0.45 -4.73 -10.34
CA ARG A 49 -1.43 -3.92 -11.06
C ARG A 49 -1.78 -4.52 -12.42
N LYS A 50 -0.80 -4.98 -13.20
CA LYS A 50 -1.04 -5.66 -14.48
C LYS A 50 -1.83 -6.94 -14.27
N ARG A 51 -1.42 -7.80 -13.32
CA ARG A 51 -2.16 -9.02 -12.97
C ARG A 51 -3.61 -8.71 -12.59
N PHE A 52 -3.85 -7.65 -11.82
CA PHE A 52 -5.20 -7.24 -11.47
C PHE A 52 -6.02 -6.88 -12.72
N HIS A 53 -5.50 -6.06 -13.63
CA HIS A 53 -6.29 -5.66 -14.80
C HIS A 53 -6.41 -6.73 -15.88
N GLU A 54 -5.42 -7.62 -16.02
CA GLU A 54 -5.32 -8.54 -17.14
C GLU A 54 -5.94 -9.91 -16.84
N ALA A 55 -5.95 -10.34 -15.58
CA ALA A 55 -6.44 -11.66 -15.19
C ALA A 55 -7.93 -11.86 -15.48
N GLU A 56 -8.26 -13.03 -16.02
CA GLU A 56 -9.61 -13.39 -16.46
C GLU A 56 -10.63 -13.35 -15.31
N TYR A 57 -10.28 -13.93 -14.15
CA TYR A 57 -11.12 -13.91 -12.96
C TYR A 57 -11.39 -12.48 -12.43
N VAL A 58 -10.48 -11.53 -12.66
CA VAL A 58 -10.73 -10.13 -12.26
C VAL A 58 -11.70 -9.48 -13.24
N LYS A 59 -11.56 -9.74 -14.54
CA LYS A 59 -12.44 -9.22 -15.57
C LYS A 59 -13.86 -9.78 -15.45
N SER A 60 -14.02 -11.03 -15.00
CA SER A 60 -15.33 -11.63 -14.78
C SER A 60 -16.02 -11.09 -13.52
N ILE A 61 -15.29 -10.80 -12.44
CA ILE A 61 -15.89 -10.39 -11.16
C ILE A 61 -16.10 -8.88 -11.05
N THR A 62 -15.12 -8.07 -11.48
CA THR A 62 -15.08 -6.62 -11.22
C THR A 62 -16.30 -5.85 -11.76
N PRO A 63 -16.85 -6.16 -12.95
CA PRO A 63 -18.02 -5.43 -13.46
C PRO A 63 -19.25 -5.52 -12.55
N TYR A 64 -19.38 -6.62 -11.79
CA TYR A 64 -20.55 -6.91 -10.97
C TYR A 64 -20.38 -6.50 -9.50
N ILE A 65 -19.13 -6.29 -9.05
CA ILE A 65 -18.82 -6.05 -7.63
C ILE A 65 -19.19 -4.64 -7.15
N GLU A 66 -19.26 -3.66 -8.06
CA GLU A 66 -19.53 -2.28 -7.68
C GLU A 66 -20.96 -2.08 -7.16
N ASP A 67 -21.91 -2.77 -7.80
CA ASP A 67 -23.34 -2.71 -7.53
C ASP A 67 -23.88 -3.93 -6.75
N ASP A 68 -23.01 -4.88 -6.37
CA ASP A 68 -23.39 -6.15 -5.71
C ASP A 68 -24.42 -6.92 -6.57
N ASP A 69 -24.16 -7.07 -7.86
CA ASP A 69 -25.09 -7.72 -8.81
C ASP A 69 -25.32 -9.20 -8.46
N GLU A 70 -26.54 -9.69 -8.66
CA GLU A 70 -26.93 -11.08 -8.40
C GLU A 70 -26.14 -12.08 -9.26
N CYS A 71 -25.67 -11.68 -10.45
CA CYS A 71 -24.80 -12.47 -11.32
C CYS A 71 -23.52 -12.95 -10.61
N LEU A 72 -23.09 -12.26 -9.54
CA LEU A 72 -21.95 -12.70 -8.71
C LEU A 72 -22.18 -14.08 -8.10
N MET A 73 -23.42 -14.47 -7.80
CA MET A 73 -23.73 -15.79 -7.24
C MET A 73 -23.48 -16.91 -8.24
N GLU A 74 -23.71 -16.65 -9.53
CA GLU A 74 -23.58 -17.63 -10.62
C GLU A 74 -22.13 -17.85 -11.07
N LEU A 75 -21.22 -16.93 -10.72
CA LEU A 75 -19.82 -17.04 -11.10
C LEU A 75 -19.14 -18.28 -10.50
N PRO A 76 -18.19 -18.90 -11.24
CA PRO A 76 -17.44 -20.04 -10.74
C PRO A 76 -16.76 -19.74 -9.40
N ARG A 77 -16.98 -20.60 -8.41
CA ARG A 77 -16.39 -20.48 -7.07
C ARG A 77 -14.86 -20.38 -7.10
N ILE A 78 -14.24 -21.06 -8.06
CA ILE A 78 -12.78 -21.03 -8.24
C ILE A 78 -12.26 -19.62 -8.59
N ASP A 79 -13.01 -18.87 -9.40
CA ASP A 79 -12.64 -17.50 -9.76
C ASP A 79 -12.74 -16.57 -8.55
N LYS A 80 -13.79 -16.74 -7.74
CA LYS A 80 -13.95 -16.00 -6.48
C LYS A 80 -12.78 -16.28 -5.53
N TYR A 81 -12.31 -17.53 -5.45
CA TYR A 81 -11.14 -17.87 -4.64
C TYR A 81 -9.85 -17.27 -5.16
N TYR A 82 -9.62 -17.27 -6.48
CA TYR A 82 -8.46 -16.59 -7.06
C TYR A 82 -8.50 -15.08 -6.85
N TYR A 83 -9.70 -14.50 -6.90
CA TYR A 83 -9.92 -13.09 -6.63
C TYR A 83 -9.62 -12.71 -5.17
N LEU A 84 -10.11 -13.51 -4.21
CA LEU A 84 -9.76 -13.35 -2.79
C LEU A 84 -8.27 -13.54 -2.54
N GLY A 85 -7.69 -14.62 -3.09
CA GLY A 85 -6.27 -14.92 -2.95
C GLY A 85 -5.37 -13.79 -3.49
N PHE A 86 -5.76 -13.13 -4.58
CA PHE A 86 -5.05 -11.96 -5.07
C PHE A 86 -4.97 -10.84 -4.01
N PHE A 87 -6.07 -10.52 -3.32
CA PHE A 87 -6.04 -9.50 -2.28
C PHE A 87 -5.26 -9.94 -1.04
N GLU A 88 -5.26 -11.23 -0.71
CA GLU A 88 -4.43 -11.74 0.39
C GLU A 88 -2.94 -11.62 0.08
N GLU A 89 -2.53 -11.91 -1.15
CA GLU A 89 -1.15 -11.66 -1.59
C GLU A 89 -0.80 -10.15 -1.46
N VAL A 90 -1.70 -9.27 -1.88
CA VAL A 90 -1.52 -7.81 -1.72
C VAL A 90 -1.46 -7.41 -0.24
N ALA A 91 -2.26 -8.04 0.61
CA ALA A 91 -2.24 -7.83 2.05
C ALA A 91 -0.90 -8.24 2.66
N VAL A 92 -0.31 -9.36 2.23
CA VAL A 92 1.04 -9.79 2.65
C VAL A 92 2.09 -8.76 2.23
N LEU A 93 2.02 -8.21 1.02
CA LEU A 93 2.93 -7.15 0.55
C LEU A 93 2.80 -5.84 1.34
N LEU A 94 1.58 -5.51 1.74
CA LEU A 94 1.32 -4.36 2.60
C LEU A 94 1.87 -4.58 4.01
N ASN A 95 1.58 -5.74 4.61
CA ASN A 95 1.97 -6.08 5.97
C ASN A 95 3.50 -6.18 6.12
N SER A 96 4.19 -6.65 5.08
CA SER A 96 5.67 -6.68 5.00
C SER A 96 6.30 -5.30 4.73
N LYS A 97 5.50 -4.23 4.59
CA LYS A 97 5.93 -2.85 4.31
C LYS A 97 6.71 -2.72 2.99
N VAL A 98 6.54 -3.67 2.07
CA VAL A 98 7.14 -3.61 0.73
C VAL A 98 6.48 -2.50 -0.08
N ILE A 99 5.15 -2.40 0.01
CA ILE A 99 4.34 -1.38 -0.66
C ILE A 99 3.68 -0.47 0.39
N LYS A 100 3.59 0.83 0.08
CA LYS A 100 2.94 1.82 0.95
C LYS A 100 1.42 1.63 0.97
N LYS A 101 0.81 1.85 2.13
CA LYS A 101 -0.64 1.72 2.33
C LYS A 101 -1.44 2.64 1.42
N GLU A 102 -0.97 3.87 1.22
CA GLU A 102 -1.55 4.88 0.31
C GLU A 102 -1.76 4.30 -1.09
N THR A 103 -0.73 3.63 -1.60
CA THR A 103 -0.66 3.11 -2.97
C THR A 103 -1.53 1.87 -3.12
N VAL A 104 -1.49 0.96 -2.14
CA VAL A 104 -2.36 -0.21 -2.11
C VAL A 104 -3.83 0.19 -2.05
N HIS A 105 -4.18 1.15 -1.19
CA HIS A 105 -5.53 1.68 -1.11
C HIS A 105 -5.99 2.27 -2.46
N TYR A 106 -5.13 3.04 -3.13
CA TYR A 106 -5.46 3.67 -4.41
C TYR A 106 -5.78 2.66 -5.51
N PHE A 107 -5.00 1.58 -5.64
CA PHE A 107 -5.18 0.60 -6.71
C PHE A 107 -6.19 -0.49 -6.39
N PHE A 108 -6.21 -0.97 -5.14
CA PHE A 108 -6.90 -2.21 -4.77
C PHE A 108 -7.92 -2.01 -3.65
N GLY A 109 -7.80 -0.91 -2.89
CA GLY A 109 -8.58 -0.70 -1.68
C GLY A 109 -10.09 -0.64 -1.92
N TYR A 110 -10.51 0.07 -2.97
CA TYR A 110 -11.93 0.19 -3.33
C TYR A 110 -12.58 -1.18 -3.59
N TYR A 111 -11.97 -1.98 -4.46
CA TYR A 111 -12.48 -3.31 -4.82
C TYR A 111 -12.46 -4.27 -3.64
N ALA A 112 -11.43 -4.22 -2.79
CA ALA A 112 -11.36 -5.05 -1.59
C ALA A 112 -12.49 -4.72 -0.60
N ILE A 113 -12.81 -3.43 -0.42
CA ILE A 113 -13.93 -2.98 0.43
C ILE A 113 -15.25 -3.47 -0.17
N LYS A 114 -15.48 -3.25 -1.46
CA LYS A 114 -16.69 -3.67 -2.16
C LYS A 114 -16.91 -5.17 -2.10
N THR A 115 -15.86 -5.96 -2.32
CA THR A 115 -15.89 -7.41 -2.22
C THR A 115 -16.24 -7.89 -0.82
N TRP A 116 -15.70 -7.25 0.22
CA TRP A 116 -16.03 -7.59 1.61
C TRP A 116 -17.50 -7.28 1.97
N GLU A 117 -18.06 -6.22 1.39
CA GLU A 117 -19.42 -5.76 1.67
C GLU A 117 -20.51 -6.43 0.81
N SER A 118 -20.16 -6.89 -0.38
CA SER A 118 -21.06 -7.55 -1.34
C SER A 118 -21.64 -8.83 -0.76
N LYS A 119 -22.97 -8.94 -0.66
CA LYS A 119 -23.61 -10.17 -0.15
C LYS A 119 -23.59 -11.27 -1.20
N ASN A 120 -23.76 -10.91 -2.48
CA ASN A 120 -23.88 -11.86 -3.58
C ASN A 120 -22.54 -12.54 -3.89
N PHE A 121 -21.42 -11.84 -3.69
CA PHE A 121 -20.08 -12.44 -3.80
C PHE A 121 -19.89 -13.60 -2.80
N TRP A 122 -20.38 -13.44 -1.57
CA TRP A 122 -20.24 -14.45 -0.50
C TRP A 122 -21.37 -15.50 -0.48
N GLY A 123 -22.31 -15.49 -1.43
CA GLY A 123 -23.49 -16.35 -1.40
C GLY A 123 -23.18 -17.85 -1.20
N ASP A 124 -22.11 -18.34 -1.81
CA ASP A 124 -21.65 -19.74 -1.76
C ASP A 124 -20.31 -19.93 -1.01
N ILE A 125 -19.79 -18.87 -0.38
CA ILE A 125 -18.51 -18.87 0.34
C ILE A 125 -18.73 -18.40 1.78
N ASN A 126 -18.30 -19.20 2.75
CA ASN A 126 -18.36 -18.79 4.15
C ASN A 126 -17.40 -17.61 4.42
N ARG A 127 -17.93 -16.39 4.44
CA ARG A 127 -17.19 -15.15 4.71
C ARG A 127 -16.49 -15.11 6.06
N GLU A 128 -17.08 -15.73 7.08
CA GLU A 128 -16.53 -15.72 8.44
C GLU A 128 -15.55 -16.87 8.70
N SER A 129 -15.18 -17.61 7.66
CA SER A 129 -14.16 -18.65 7.73
C SER A 129 -12.79 -18.08 8.10
N LEU A 130 -12.02 -18.85 8.89
CA LEU A 130 -10.65 -18.49 9.28
C LEU A 130 -9.74 -18.26 8.06
N TYR A 131 -10.00 -18.98 6.96
CA TYR A 131 -9.23 -18.86 5.72
C TYR A 131 -9.21 -17.43 5.17
N TRP A 132 -10.28 -16.65 5.38
CA TRP A 132 -10.41 -15.28 4.85
C TRP A 132 -10.15 -14.21 5.90
N SER A 133 -9.54 -14.58 7.04
CA SER A 133 -9.26 -13.64 8.12
C SER A 133 -8.27 -12.55 7.72
N GLU A 134 -7.28 -12.87 6.87
CA GLU A 134 -6.33 -11.88 6.35
C GLU A 134 -7.00 -10.95 5.35
N PHE A 135 -7.83 -11.48 4.43
CA PHE A 135 -8.65 -10.64 3.57
C PHE A 135 -9.58 -9.70 4.36
N LYS A 136 -10.26 -10.21 5.39
CA LYS A 136 -11.12 -9.42 6.28
C LYS A 136 -10.36 -8.25 6.91
N ARG A 137 -9.19 -8.53 7.51
CA ARG A 137 -8.31 -7.51 8.11
C ARG A 137 -7.86 -6.49 7.07
N PHE A 138 -7.53 -6.95 5.87
CA PHE A 138 -7.12 -6.09 4.77
C PHE A 138 -8.25 -5.15 4.35
N ALA A 139 -9.44 -5.64 4.06
CA ALA A 139 -10.59 -4.84 3.65
C ALA A 139 -10.99 -3.82 4.74
N GLN A 140 -11.02 -4.23 6.01
CA GLN A 140 -11.26 -3.33 7.15
C GLN A 140 -10.20 -2.22 7.24
N SER A 141 -8.92 -2.60 7.11
CA SER A 141 -7.79 -1.66 7.12
C SER A 141 -7.87 -0.64 5.97
N MET A 142 -8.38 -1.04 4.79
CA MET A 142 -8.65 -0.14 3.66
C MET A 142 -9.82 0.80 3.95
N LYS A 143 -10.93 0.27 4.47
CA LYS A 143 -12.12 1.06 4.83
C LYS A 143 -11.82 2.13 5.87
N GLU A 144 -11.09 1.78 6.92
CA GLU A 144 -10.63 2.74 7.93
C GLU A 144 -9.74 3.83 7.33
N TYR A 145 -8.89 3.47 6.37
CA TYR A 145 -8.00 4.42 5.72
C TYR A 145 -8.79 5.41 4.86
N GLU A 146 -9.79 4.92 4.13
CA GLU A 146 -10.72 5.75 3.35
C GLU A 146 -11.46 6.74 4.25
N GLN A 147 -12.05 6.26 5.34
CA GLN A 147 -12.76 7.09 6.33
C GLN A 147 -11.84 8.16 6.93
N ARG A 148 -10.61 7.79 7.32
CA ARG A 148 -9.62 8.74 7.84
C ARG A 148 -9.24 9.81 6.81
N ARG A 149 -9.17 9.47 5.51
CA ARG A 149 -8.91 10.46 4.45
C ARG A 149 -10.10 11.38 4.21
N ARG A 150 -11.32 10.84 4.19
CA ARG A 150 -12.56 11.61 4.06
C ARG A 150 -12.70 12.62 5.21
N ASN A 151 -12.48 12.19 6.44
CA ASN A 151 -12.55 13.05 7.64
C ASN A 151 -11.49 14.15 7.63
N ARG A 152 -10.25 13.87 7.20
CA ARG A 152 -9.21 14.90 7.07
C ARG A 152 -9.56 15.96 6.02
N CYS A 153 -10.14 15.55 4.89
CA CYS A 153 -10.62 16.49 3.87
C CYS A 153 -11.74 17.38 4.44
N PHE A 154 -12.70 16.77 5.13
CA PHE A 154 -13.82 17.47 5.75
C PHE A 154 -13.35 18.50 6.80
N ILE A 155 -12.46 18.12 7.72
CA ILE A 155 -11.90 19.04 8.73
C ILE A 155 -11.12 20.19 8.07
N ARG A 156 -10.38 19.93 6.99
CA ARG A 156 -9.67 20.98 6.25
C ARG A 156 -10.66 21.98 5.63
N ASN A 157 -11.77 21.49 5.10
CA ASN A 157 -12.83 22.33 4.54
C ASN A 157 -13.57 23.11 5.65
N LEU A 158 -13.80 22.51 6.83
CA LEU A 158 -14.36 23.20 8.00
C LEU A 158 -13.42 24.26 8.58
N LYS A 159 -12.10 24.13 8.47
CA LYS A 159 -11.20 25.24 8.84
C LYS A 159 -11.33 26.44 7.89
N HIS A 160 -11.76 26.19 6.66
CA HIS A 160 -11.95 27.23 5.65
C HIS A 160 -13.30 27.96 5.81
N ILE A 161 -14.31 27.27 6.35
CA ILE A 161 -15.62 27.80 6.71
C ILE A 161 -15.58 28.01 8.23
N ARG A 162 -15.24 29.19 8.78
CA ARG A 162 -15.07 29.45 10.25
C ARG A 162 -16.09 28.73 11.16
N MET A 163 -15.89 27.44 11.42
CA MET A 163 -16.73 26.61 12.27
C MET A 163 -15.79 25.87 13.20
N ASN A 164 -16.10 25.96 14.49
CA ASN A 164 -15.25 25.43 15.52
C ASN A 164 -15.37 23.90 15.49
N PRO A 165 -14.28 23.12 15.30
CA PRO A 165 -14.34 21.66 15.19
C PRO A 165 -15.00 20.97 16.40
N PHE A 166 -15.08 21.67 17.53
CA PHE A 166 -15.67 21.23 18.78
C PHE A 166 -17.21 21.23 18.76
N GLU A 167 -17.85 22.17 18.04
CA GLU A 167 -19.32 22.27 17.98
C GLU A 167 -19.93 21.11 17.17
N PHE A 168 -19.28 20.71 16.07
CA PHE A 168 -19.71 19.58 15.24
C PHE A 168 -19.59 18.22 15.94
N PHE A 169 -18.57 18.04 16.79
CA PHE A 169 -18.37 16.78 17.52
C PHE A 169 -19.45 16.55 18.59
N MET A 170 -20.03 17.63 19.11
CA MET A 170 -21.14 17.60 20.07
C MET A 170 -22.48 17.30 19.39
N GLU A 171 -22.67 17.73 18.14
CA GLU A 171 -23.90 17.53 17.38
C GLU A 171 -24.07 16.07 16.92
N ASN A 172 -23.00 15.42 16.45
CA ASN A 172 -23.05 14.02 16.03
C ASN A 172 -23.25 13.02 17.19
N LYS A 173 -22.98 13.42 18.44
CA LYS A 173 -23.24 12.58 19.61
C LYS A 173 -24.71 12.59 20.03
N LYS A 174 -25.50 13.58 19.59
CA LYS A 174 -26.94 13.67 19.88
C LYS A 174 -27.84 12.87 18.92
N ILE A 175 -27.31 12.41 17.78
CA ILE A 175 -28.08 11.72 16.72
C ILE A 175 -28.06 10.18 16.92
N LYS A 176 -27.37 9.67 17.95
CA LYS A 176 -27.52 8.29 18.42
C LYS A 176 -28.42 8.26 19.66
N VAL A 177 -29.72 8.41 19.45
CA VAL A 177 -30.79 7.92 20.35
C VAL A 177 -31.83 7.25 19.47
#